data_AF-A0A389MVM1-F1
#
_entry.id   AF-A0A389MVM1-F1
#
_cell.length_a   1.000
_cell.length_b   1.000
_cell.length_c   1.000
_cell.angle_alpha   90.00
_cell.angle_beta   90.00
_cell.angle_gamma   90.00
#
_symmetry.space_group_name_H-M   'P 1'
#
loop_
_entity.id
_entity.type
_entity.pdbx_description
1 polymer ?
#
loop_
_entity_poly.entity_id
_entity_poly.type
_entity_poly.pdbx_seq_one_letter_code
_entity_poly.pdbx_strand_id
1 'polypeptide(L)'
;MAEATRNSQAWTEPSPSSVGLVAVIVAATGVEPRILTVQAAGQSEGRGAGLPAGPLVQEHATLEKGLRAWVERQTQLRLGHVEQLYTFGDRDRSAGTEARVHSLSVAYLALARELRPAGLAEAGWRNWYAYLPYEDFRRGRPVALDAIEPKLLAWAASAGDAKLRRRREDRLGLTFGIGGSAWNEERVLERYELLFEAGLIPEAQGNAGAAHPGDPTGMPMAFDHRRVLATAIGRLRGKIKYRPVVFELLPPTFTLLQLQKTVEALSGTLLHKQNFRRLVAQQGLVEETEDLTTGAAGRPARLVRFRREVLMERPAPGLRLIPGAISRVRP
;
A
#
# COMPACT_ATOMS: atom_id res chain seq x y z
N MET A 1 -33.74 -2.58 -59.58
CA MET A 1 -32.66 -1.70 -59.08
C MET A 1 -33.05 -1.22 -57.70
N ALA A 2 -32.55 -1.88 -56.66
CA ALA A 2 -32.72 -1.47 -55.27
C ALA A 2 -31.32 -1.14 -54.76
N GLU A 3 -31.05 0.14 -54.54
CA GLU A 3 -29.76 0.65 -54.09
C GLU A 3 -29.73 0.61 -52.56
N ALA A 4 -28.93 -0.32 -52.02
CA ALA A 4 -28.70 -0.45 -50.60
C ALA A 4 -27.79 0.69 -50.11
N THR A 5 -28.34 1.63 -49.36
CA THR A 5 -27.61 2.69 -48.68
C THR A 5 -26.76 2.07 -47.57
N ARG A 6 -25.47 1.85 -47.85
CA ARG A 6 -24.48 1.42 -46.86
C ARG A 6 -24.10 2.63 -46.01
N ASN A 7 -24.69 2.73 -44.82
CA ASN A 7 -24.40 3.76 -43.84
C ASN A 7 -23.03 3.45 -43.19
N SER A 8 -21.94 3.96 -43.76
CA SER A 8 -20.61 3.92 -43.15
C SER A 8 -20.55 4.94 -42.02
N GLN A 9 -20.87 4.51 -40.79
CA GLN A 9 -20.50 5.28 -39.60
C GLN A 9 -18.97 5.37 -39.56
N ALA A 10 -18.46 6.57 -39.85
CA ALA A 10 -17.05 6.89 -39.67
C ALA A 10 -16.72 6.77 -38.18
N TRP A 11 -15.88 5.78 -37.84
CA TRP A 11 -15.25 5.71 -36.53
C TRP A 11 -14.39 6.96 -36.36
N THR A 12 -14.83 7.89 -35.52
CA THR A 12 -14.02 9.05 -35.13
C THR A 12 -12.80 8.53 -34.39
N GLU A 13 -11.58 8.93 -34.79
CA GLU A 13 -10.36 8.44 -34.14
C GLU A 13 -10.41 8.75 -32.63
N PRO A 14 -10.30 7.73 -31.76
CA PRO A 14 -10.34 7.96 -30.31
C PRO A 14 -9.12 8.77 -29.89
N SER A 15 -9.32 9.75 -28.99
CA SER A 15 -8.22 10.47 -28.35
C SER A 15 -7.22 9.47 -27.73
N PRO A 16 -5.90 9.69 -27.84
CA PRO A 16 -4.92 8.70 -27.41
C PRO A 16 -5.03 8.50 -25.89
N SER A 17 -5.49 7.31 -25.49
CA SER A 17 -5.45 6.90 -24.08
C SER A 17 -4.00 6.68 -23.68
N SER A 18 -3.59 7.23 -22.54
CA SER A 18 -2.24 7.04 -22.02
C SER A 18 -2.22 5.92 -20.97
N VAL A 19 -1.19 5.07 -21.05
CA VAL A 19 -0.95 4.04 -20.03
C VAL A 19 0.20 4.51 -19.15
N GLY A 20 -0.06 4.75 -17.87
CA GLY A 20 0.94 5.00 -16.83
C GLY A 20 1.41 3.71 -16.18
N LEU A 21 2.64 3.71 -15.69
CA LEU A 21 3.24 2.64 -14.89
C LEU A 21 3.59 3.22 -13.53
N VAL A 22 3.21 2.53 -12.43
CA VAL A 22 3.43 3.01 -11.06
C VAL A 22 4.01 1.90 -10.20
N ALA A 23 5.07 2.18 -9.44
CA ALA A 23 5.73 1.21 -8.56
C ALA A 23 5.54 1.54 -7.08
N VAL A 24 4.96 0.62 -6.32
CA VAL A 24 5.05 0.63 -4.85
C VAL A 24 6.24 -0.23 -4.45
N ILE A 25 7.32 0.41 -4.02
CA ILE A 25 8.53 -0.28 -3.59
C ILE A 25 8.56 -0.24 -2.06
N VAL A 26 8.40 -1.40 -1.44
CA VAL A 26 8.33 -1.55 0.02
C VAL A 26 9.67 -2.06 0.56
N ALA A 27 10.14 -1.42 1.63
CA ALA A 27 11.21 -1.92 2.48
C ALA A 27 10.74 -2.00 3.94
N ALA A 28 11.46 -2.75 4.77
CA ALA A 28 11.27 -2.76 6.21
C ALA A 28 12.61 -2.51 6.89
N THR A 29 12.72 -1.36 7.56
CA THR A 29 13.99 -0.94 8.19
C THR A 29 13.77 -0.67 9.65
N GLY A 30 14.48 -1.42 10.49
CA GLY A 30 14.25 -1.44 11.93
C GLY A 30 12.85 -1.96 12.26
N VAL A 31 11.99 -1.06 12.77
CA VAL A 31 10.59 -1.35 13.13
C VAL A 31 9.61 -0.62 12.22
N GLU A 32 10.04 -0.01 11.12
CA GLU A 32 9.15 0.79 10.28
C GLU A 32 8.96 0.16 8.90
N PRO A 33 7.71 0.07 8.42
CA PRO A 33 7.46 -0.21 7.01
C PRO A 33 7.66 1.08 6.21
N ARG A 34 8.45 0.99 5.15
CA ARG A 34 8.82 2.15 4.34
C ARG A 34 8.45 1.94 2.90
N ILE A 35 8.10 3.04 2.24
CA ILE A 35 7.96 3.12 0.80
C ILE A 35 8.96 4.11 0.23
N LEU A 36 9.40 3.82 -0.99
CA LEU A 36 10.20 4.77 -1.74
C LEU A 36 9.29 5.78 -2.43
N THR A 37 9.62 7.05 -2.25
CA THR A 37 8.90 8.18 -2.85
C THR A 37 9.83 9.05 -3.67
N VAL A 38 9.28 9.71 -4.68
CA VAL A 38 9.96 10.66 -5.57
C VAL A 38 9.18 11.97 -5.61
N GLN A 39 9.82 13.05 -6.07
CA GLN A 39 9.09 14.29 -6.35
C GLN A 39 8.36 14.20 -7.70
N ALA A 40 7.10 14.60 -7.70
CA ALA A 40 6.24 14.70 -8.86
C ALA A 40 5.95 16.18 -9.14
N ALA A 41 6.15 16.59 -10.40
CA ALA A 41 5.85 17.94 -10.86
C ALA A 41 4.34 18.14 -11.10
N GLY A 42 3.91 19.41 -11.14
CA GLY A 42 2.54 19.79 -11.54
C GLY A 42 1.44 19.43 -10.53
N GLN A 43 1.80 19.22 -9.26
CA GLN A 43 0.85 18.97 -8.17
C GLN A 43 0.63 20.24 -7.32
N SER A 44 -0.53 20.32 -6.68
CA SER A 44 -0.82 21.38 -5.69
C SER A 44 0.15 21.36 -4.52
N GLU A 45 0.22 22.49 -3.80
CA GLU A 45 1.14 22.68 -2.68
C GLU A 45 1.02 21.55 -1.63
N GLY A 46 2.17 21.01 -1.24
CA GLY A 46 2.27 19.89 -0.29
C GLY A 46 1.92 18.50 -0.86
N ARG A 47 1.61 18.38 -2.16
CA ARG A 47 1.34 17.10 -2.86
C ARG A 47 2.45 16.66 -3.82
N GLY A 48 3.66 17.21 -3.68
CA GLY A 48 4.80 16.87 -4.53
C GLY A 48 5.32 15.44 -4.35
N ALA A 49 5.07 14.78 -3.21
CA ALA A 49 5.55 13.42 -2.99
C ALA A 49 4.67 12.38 -3.70
N GLY A 50 5.27 11.53 -4.53
CA GLY A 50 4.61 10.45 -5.26
C GLY A 50 5.37 9.13 -5.22
N LEU A 51 4.76 8.08 -5.76
CA LEU A 51 5.43 6.83 -6.07
C LEU A 51 6.25 6.97 -7.37
N PRO A 52 7.35 6.23 -7.55
CA PRO A 52 8.02 6.14 -8.83
C PRO A 52 7.05 5.73 -9.93
N ALA A 53 6.95 6.57 -10.96
CA ALA A 53 5.93 6.43 -11.99
C ALA A 53 6.33 7.13 -13.29
N GLY A 54 5.75 6.69 -14.39
CA GLY A 54 5.89 7.34 -15.69
C GLY A 54 5.07 6.67 -16.78
N PRO A 55 4.93 7.30 -17.97
CA PRO A 55 4.18 6.74 -19.07
C PRO A 55 4.85 5.49 -19.65
N LEU A 56 4.03 4.55 -20.15
CA LEU A 56 4.47 3.53 -21.08
C LEU A 56 4.78 4.20 -22.42
N VAL A 57 6.02 4.09 -22.88
CA VAL A 57 6.48 4.67 -24.15
C VAL A 57 6.89 3.57 -25.12
N GLN A 58 7.04 3.93 -26.40
CA GLN A 58 7.26 2.98 -27.50
C GLN A 58 8.56 2.16 -27.34
N GLU A 59 9.56 2.71 -26.65
CA GLU A 59 10.85 2.07 -26.39
C GLU A 59 10.73 0.92 -25.35
N HIS A 60 9.63 0.87 -24.59
CA HIS A 60 9.42 -0.17 -23.59
C HIS A 60 8.90 -1.46 -24.22
N ALA A 61 9.78 -2.45 -24.36
CA ALA A 61 9.42 -3.75 -24.92
C ALA A 61 8.31 -4.50 -24.13
N THR A 62 8.16 -4.22 -22.82
CA THR A 62 7.06 -4.73 -21.98
C THR A 62 6.67 -3.72 -20.90
N LEU A 63 5.49 -3.87 -20.31
CA LEU A 63 5.06 -3.09 -19.14
C LEU A 63 6.07 -3.15 -18.00
N GLU A 64 6.55 -4.36 -17.66
CA GLU A 64 7.53 -4.56 -16.58
C GLU A 64 8.88 -3.92 -16.90
N LYS A 65 9.37 -4.02 -18.14
CA LYS A 65 10.62 -3.36 -18.57
C LYS A 65 10.49 -1.84 -18.47
N GLY A 66 9.35 -1.28 -18.88
CA GLY A 66 9.07 0.14 -18.73
C GLY A 66 9.04 0.60 -17.27
N LEU A 67 8.40 -0.17 -16.39
CA LEU A 67 8.36 0.12 -14.97
C LEU A 67 9.77 0.13 -14.38
N ARG A 68 10.57 -0.90 -14.69
CA ARG A 68 11.96 -1.01 -14.22
C ARG A 68 12.81 0.16 -14.72
N ALA A 69 12.64 0.57 -15.98
CA ALA A 69 13.34 1.71 -16.55
C ALA A 69 13.02 3.02 -15.82
N TRP A 70 11.74 3.28 -15.51
CA TRP A 70 11.35 4.47 -14.74
C TRP A 70 11.89 4.45 -13.31
N VAL A 71 11.80 3.31 -12.63
CA VAL A 71 12.31 3.15 -11.28
C VAL A 71 13.83 3.35 -11.23
N GLU A 72 14.59 2.72 -12.12
CA GLU A 72 16.05 2.90 -12.19
C GLU A 72 16.41 4.36 -12.49
N ARG A 73 15.71 5.01 -13.44
CA ARG A 73 15.93 6.42 -13.77
C ARG A 73 15.69 7.35 -12.57
N GLN A 74 14.56 7.19 -11.88
CA GLN A 74 14.14 8.11 -10.81
C GLN A 74 14.82 7.83 -9.47
N THR A 75 15.35 6.61 -9.26
CA THR A 75 15.76 6.17 -7.92
C THR A 75 17.12 5.47 -7.88
N GLN A 76 17.70 5.14 -9.04
CA GLN A 76 18.92 4.33 -9.20
C GLN A 76 18.82 2.92 -8.60
N LEU A 77 17.62 2.47 -8.24
CA LEU A 77 17.39 1.12 -7.73
C LEU A 77 17.05 0.17 -8.87
N ARG A 78 17.75 -0.95 -8.89
CA ARG A 78 17.41 -2.10 -9.74
C ARG A 78 16.48 -3.02 -8.96
N LEU A 79 15.25 -3.15 -9.46
CA LEU A 79 14.27 -4.03 -8.83
C LEU A 79 14.68 -5.50 -9.00
N GLY A 80 14.50 -6.29 -7.95
CA GLY A 80 14.59 -7.75 -8.03
C GLY A 80 13.25 -8.33 -8.47
N HIS A 81 12.46 -8.77 -7.49
CA HIS A 81 11.10 -9.26 -7.69
C HIS A 81 10.09 -8.12 -7.84
N VAL A 82 9.20 -8.27 -8.83
CA VAL A 82 8.09 -7.36 -9.10
C VAL A 82 6.84 -8.19 -9.37
N GLU A 83 5.70 -7.78 -8.82
CA GLU A 83 4.39 -8.38 -9.08
C GLU A 83 3.40 -7.30 -9.50
N GLN A 84 2.62 -7.54 -10.54
CA GLN A 84 1.52 -6.64 -10.90
C GLN A 84 0.44 -6.67 -9.83
N LEU A 85 0.04 -5.50 -9.34
CA LEU A 85 -0.98 -5.34 -8.31
C LEU A 85 -2.37 -5.28 -8.93
N TYR A 86 -2.59 -4.23 -9.71
CA TYR A 86 -3.90 -3.87 -10.24
C TYR A 86 -3.73 -2.88 -11.39
N THR A 87 -4.75 -2.75 -12.22
CA THR A 87 -4.83 -1.71 -13.24
C THR A 87 -5.93 -0.74 -12.82
N PHE A 88 -5.55 0.51 -12.60
CA PHE A 88 -6.45 1.59 -12.24
C PHE A 88 -6.86 2.31 -13.52
N GLY A 89 -8.15 2.42 -13.78
CA GLY A 89 -8.69 3.23 -14.86
C GLY A 89 -9.59 4.29 -14.25
N ASP A 90 -9.27 5.56 -14.46
CA ASP A 90 -10.13 6.66 -14.03
C ASP A 90 -10.42 7.58 -15.21
N ARG A 91 -11.72 7.87 -15.40
CA ARG A 91 -12.19 8.85 -16.39
C ARG A 91 -12.16 10.29 -15.83
N ASP A 92 -12.24 10.42 -14.51
CA ASP A 92 -12.68 11.67 -13.85
C ASP A 92 -11.75 12.15 -12.72
N ARG A 93 -10.51 11.63 -12.61
CA ARG A 93 -9.60 12.02 -11.51
C ARG A 93 -8.43 12.92 -11.91
N SER A 94 -8.26 13.19 -13.22
CA SER A 94 -7.40 14.24 -13.77
C SER A 94 -8.24 15.48 -14.04
N ALA A 95 -8.57 16.27 -13.01
CA ALA A 95 -9.27 17.53 -13.22
C ALA A 95 -8.29 18.57 -13.81
N GLY A 96 -8.25 18.63 -15.14
CA GLY A 96 -7.59 19.66 -15.94
C GLY A 96 -8.40 19.85 -17.22
N THR A 97 -8.76 21.09 -17.52
CA THR A 97 -9.77 21.50 -18.52
C THR A 97 -9.39 21.30 -19.99
N GLU A 98 -8.34 20.55 -20.31
CA GLU A 98 -7.91 20.33 -21.69
C GLU A 98 -7.77 18.82 -21.96
N ALA A 99 -8.69 18.32 -22.78
CA ALA A 99 -8.84 16.93 -23.22
C ALA A 99 -9.11 15.89 -22.10
N ARG A 100 -10.36 15.42 -22.04
CA ARG A 100 -10.79 14.24 -21.28
C ARG A 100 -10.13 12.98 -21.82
N VAL A 101 -8.88 12.73 -21.44
CA VAL A 101 -8.14 11.52 -21.81
C VAL A 101 -8.36 10.47 -20.74
N HIS A 102 -8.82 9.28 -21.14
CA HIS A 102 -8.81 8.10 -20.29
C HIS A 102 -7.35 7.74 -19.96
N SER A 103 -6.97 7.88 -18.68
CA SER A 103 -5.66 7.44 -18.22
C SER A 103 -5.80 6.11 -17.47
N LEU A 104 -4.97 5.14 -17.87
CA LEU A 104 -4.88 3.82 -17.28
C LEU A 104 -3.53 3.68 -16.57
N SER A 105 -3.52 3.48 -15.26
CA SER A 105 -2.30 3.25 -14.49
C SER A 105 -2.16 1.77 -14.14
N VAL A 106 -1.10 1.11 -14.62
CA VAL A 106 -0.75 -0.25 -14.23
C VAL A 106 0.20 -0.18 -13.04
N ALA A 107 -0.26 -0.67 -11.88
CA ALA A 107 0.50 -0.63 -10.65
C ALA A 107 1.21 -1.94 -10.36
N TYR A 108 2.39 -1.83 -9.78
CA TYR A 108 3.24 -2.95 -9.40
C TYR A 108 3.72 -2.83 -7.96
N LEU A 109 3.88 -3.98 -7.29
CA LEU A 109 4.50 -4.11 -5.99
C LEU A 109 5.89 -4.71 -6.17
N ALA A 110 6.88 -4.06 -5.58
CA ALA A 110 8.23 -4.59 -5.43
C ALA A 110 8.62 -4.61 -3.95
N LEU A 111 9.34 -5.64 -3.55
CA LEU A 111 9.94 -5.73 -2.23
C LEU A 111 11.45 -5.52 -2.38
N ALA A 112 12.01 -4.66 -1.56
CA ALA A 112 13.42 -4.36 -1.56
C ALA A 112 13.96 -4.35 -0.13
N ARG A 113 15.21 -4.76 0.04
CA ARG A 113 15.98 -4.44 1.24
C ARG A 113 16.41 -2.99 1.12
N GLU A 114 16.24 -2.17 2.17
CA GLU A 114 16.65 -0.77 2.14
C GLU A 114 18.18 -0.70 1.96
N LEU A 115 18.60 -0.45 0.72
CA LEU A 115 19.91 0.08 0.41
C LEU A 115 19.77 1.59 0.50
N ARG A 116 20.75 2.28 1.10
CA ARG A 116 20.78 3.75 1.03
C ARG A 116 20.68 4.13 -0.46
N PRO A 117 19.66 4.90 -0.88
CA PRO A 117 19.62 5.41 -2.24
C PRO A 117 20.93 6.15 -2.48
N ALA A 118 21.60 5.86 -3.59
CA ALA A 118 22.84 6.53 -3.92
C ALA A 118 22.56 8.01 -4.22
N GLY A 119 22.67 8.86 -3.20
CA GLY A 119 22.96 10.29 -3.32
C GLY A 119 21.99 11.20 -4.09
N LEU A 120 20.85 10.73 -4.61
CA LEU A 120 19.90 11.62 -5.30
C LEU A 120 19.00 12.35 -4.29
N ALA A 121 18.98 13.67 -4.38
CA ALA A 121 18.20 14.57 -3.52
C ALA A 121 16.67 14.43 -3.67
N GLU A 122 16.18 13.66 -4.65
CA GLU A 122 14.76 13.62 -5.02
C GLU A 122 14.01 12.35 -4.58
N ALA A 123 14.71 11.24 -4.31
CA ALA A 123 14.11 9.98 -3.89
C ALA A 123 14.35 9.71 -2.40
N GLY A 124 13.29 9.37 -1.65
CA GLY A 124 13.38 9.19 -0.21
C GLY A 124 12.51 8.05 0.31
N TRP A 125 13.07 7.28 1.25
CA TRP A 125 12.32 6.29 2.02
C TRP A 125 11.48 7.00 3.08
N ARG A 126 10.17 6.72 3.07
CA ARG A 126 9.19 7.31 3.97
C ARG A 126 8.42 6.21 4.68
N ASN A 127 8.17 6.38 5.97
CA ASN A 127 7.26 5.50 6.70
C ASN A 127 5.87 5.58 6.06
N TRP A 128 5.28 4.44 5.66
CA TRP A 128 3.99 4.48 4.95
C TRP A 128 2.84 5.00 5.83
N TYR A 129 3.01 4.99 7.16
CA TYR A 129 2.01 5.45 8.13
C TYR A 129 1.98 6.97 8.20
N ALA A 130 2.95 7.66 7.59
CA ALA A 130 2.85 9.10 7.35
C ALA A 130 1.69 9.43 6.38
N TYR A 131 1.38 8.53 5.44
CA TYR A 131 0.32 8.71 4.45
C TYR A 131 -1.03 8.14 4.91
N LEU A 132 -0.99 7.10 5.75
CA LEU A 132 -2.15 6.35 6.24
C LEU A 132 -2.04 6.13 7.77
N PRO A 133 -2.07 7.19 8.59
CA PRO A 133 -1.77 7.13 10.03
C PRO A 133 -2.78 6.32 10.83
N TYR A 134 -4.01 6.19 10.33
CA TYR A 134 -5.08 5.38 10.92
C TYR A 134 -4.89 3.87 10.75
N GLU A 135 -3.79 3.41 10.13
CA GLU A 135 -3.49 1.99 9.92
C GLU A 135 -2.51 1.37 10.93
N ASP A 136 -1.89 2.17 11.82
CA ASP A 136 -0.87 1.70 12.77
C ASP A 136 -1.42 1.48 14.19
N PHE A 137 -1.89 0.27 14.47
CA PHE A 137 -2.41 -0.13 15.78
C PHE A 137 -1.34 -0.64 16.75
N ARG A 138 -0.06 -0.58 16.39
CA ARG A 138 1.02 -1.15 17.22
C ARG A 138 1.22 -0.42 18.54
N ARG A 139 0.73 0.82 18.64
CA ARG A 139 0.74 1.63 19.86
C ARG A 139 -0.64 1.75 20.51
N GLY A 140 -1.57 0.85 20.16
CA GLY A 140 -2.97 0.97 20.51
C GLY A 140 -3.76 1.64 19.39
N ARG A 141 -5.00 2.05 19.69
CA ARG A 141 -5.88 2.69 18.70
C ARG A 141 -5.27 4.01 18.20
N PRO A 142 -5.16 4.23 16.86
CA PRO A 142 -4.64 5.48 16.31
C PRO A 142 -5.49 6.70 16.70
N VAL A 143 -4.85 7.75 17.23
CA VAL A 143 -5.50 9.03 17.59
C VAL A 143 -6.16 9.69 16.39
N ALA A 144 -5.65 9.45 15.18
CA ALA A 144 -6.26 9.90 13.93
C ALA A 144 -7.74 9.50 13.80
N LEU A 145 -8.12 8.33 14.33
CA LEU A 145 -9.50 7.84 14.25
C LEU A 145 -10.47 8.69 15.06
N ASP A 146 -10.03 9.33 16.14
CA ASP A 146 -10.89 10.18 16.99
C ASP A 146 -11.36 11.43 16.23
N ALA A 147 -10.58 11.90 15.25
CA ALA A 147 -10.96 13.00 14.36
C ALA A 147 -11.69 12.53 13.08
N ILE A 148 -11.43 11.31 12.61
CA ILE A 148 -11.98 10.77 11.36
C ILE A 148 -13.40 10.21 11.56
N GLU A 149 -13.61 9.41 12.61
CA GLU A 149 -14.87 8.67 12.80
C GLU A 149 -16.11 9.57 12.94
N PRO A 150 -16.08 10.69 13.72
CA PRO A 150 -17.23 11.59 13.79
C PRO A 150 -17.61 12.18 12.43
N LYS A 151 -16.63 12.47 11.57
CA LYS A 151 -16.87 13.01 10.22
C LYS A 151 -17.49 11.96 9.30
N LEU A 152 -17.04 10.71 9.40
CA LEU A 152 -17.64 9.59 8.67
C LEU A 152 -19.07 9.30 9.11
N LEU A 153 -19.35 9.37 10.42
CA LEU A 153 -20.70 9.22 10.96
C LEU A 153 -21.63 10.35 10.47
N ALA A 154 -21.16 11.59 10.45
CA ALA A 154 -21.90 12.72 9.89
C ALA A 154 -22.18 12.54 8.39
N TRP A 155 -21.19 12.05 7.62
CA TRP A 155 -21.37 11.71 6.21
C TRP A 155 -22.38 10.56 6.00
N ALA A 156 -22.40 9.55 6.87
CA ALA A 156 -23.42 8.51 6.80
C ALA A 156 -24.82 9.07 7.09
N ALA A 157 -24.94 9.95 8.08
CA ALA A 157 -26.19 10.59 8.47
C ALA A 157 -26.74 11.56 7.42
N SER A 158 -25.89 12.17 6.58
CA SER A 158 -26.30 13.09 5.50
C SER A 158 -26.87 12.39 4.26
N ALA A 159 -27.00 11.07 4.28
CA ALA A 159 -27.61 10.32 3.18
C ALA A 159 -29.05 10.77 2.90
N GLY A 160 -29.41 10.87 1.61
CA GLY A 160 -30.73 11.36 1.18
C GLY A 160 -31.89 10.41 1.48
N ASP A 161 -31.62 9.16 1.84
CA ASP A 161 -32.63 8.18 2.25
C ASP A 161 -32.07 7.16 3.26
N ALA A 162 -32.98 6.45 3.95
CA ALA A 162 -32.64 5.49 5.00
C ALA A 162 -31.86 4.27 4.48
N LYS A 163 -32.08 3.84 3.24
CA LYS A 163 -31.41 2.68 2.64
C LYS A 163 -29.94 3.02 2.34
N LEU A 164 -29.69 4.21 1.79
CA LEU A 164 -28.34 4.72 1.57
C LEU A 164 -27.62 4.96 2.90
N ARG A 165 -28.30 5.56 3.89
CA ARG A 165 -27.75 5.72 5.24
C ARG A 165 -27.29 4.38 5.81
N ARG A 166 -28.16 3.35 5.75
CA ARG A 166 -27.83 2.03 6.26
C ARG A 166 -26.64 1.40 5.54
N ARG A 167 -26.58 1.50 4.21
CA ARG A 167 -25.44 1.03 3.42
C ARG A 167 -24.13 1.73 3.81
N ARG A 168 -24.17 3.03 4.09
CA ARG A 168 -22.99 3.78 4.58
C ARG A 168 -22.58 3.27 5.97
N GLU A 169 -23.51 3.15 6.91
CA GLU A 169 -23.28 2.63 8.26
C GLU A 169 -22.67 1.21 8.24
N ASP A 170 -23.21 0.30 7.42
CA ASP A 170 -22.68 -1.07 7.28
C ASP A 170 -21.23 -1.05 6.74
N ARG A 171 -20.93 -0.19 5.75
CA ARG A 171 -19.57 -0.02 5.22
C ARG A 171 -18.62 0.55 6.26
N LEU A 172 -19.06 1.53 7.06
CA LEU A 172 -18.28 2.07 8.18
C LEU A 172 -17.93 0.98 9.19
N GLY A 173 -18.90 0.13 9.54
CA GLY A 173 -18.65 -1.00 10.43
C GLY A 173 -17.65 -2.01 9.86
N LEU A 174 -17.79 -2.38 8.60
CA LEU A 174 -16.89 -3.35 7.95
C LEU A 174 -15.45 -2.86 7.78
N THR A 175 -15.24 -1.55 7.66
CA THR A 175 -13.93 -0.98 7.28
C THR A 175 -13.20 -0.34 8.45
N PHE A 176 -13.89 0.43 9.30
CA PHE A 176 -13.32 1.15 10.44
C PHE A 176 -13.66 0.48 11.79
N GLY A 177 -14.48 -0.57 11.80
CA GLY A 177 -14.90 -1.22 13.06
C GLY A 177 -15.93 -0.40 13.86
N ILE A 178 -16.49 0.66 13.26
CA ILE A 178 -17.50 1.51 13.90
C ILE A 178 -18.74 0.66 14.22
N GLY A 179 -19.24 0.76 15.46
CA GLY A 179 -20.36 -0.07 15.92
C GLY A 179 -19.97 -1.46 16.41
N GLY A 180 -18.68 -1.71 16.69
CA GLY A 180 -18.22 -2.91 17.40
C GLY A 180 -17.75 -4.07 16.52
N SER A 181 -17.73 -3.86 15.20
CA SER A 181 -17.12 -4.78 14.23
C SER A 181 -15.61 -4.90 14.44
N ALA A 182 -15.05 -6.08 14.12
CA ALA A 182 -13.61 -6.29 14.22
C ALA A 182 -12.85 -5.51 13.14
N TRP A 183 -11.72 -4.91 13.51
CA TRP A 183 -10.81 -4.30 12.54
C TRP A 183 -10.20 -5.36 11.64
N ASN A 184 -10.26 -5.14 10.33
CA ASN A 184 -9.60 -5.98 9.34
C ASN A 184 -8.47 -5.19 8.67
N GLU A 185 -7.24 -5.62 8.92
CA GLU A 185 -6.01 -4.99 8.45
C GLU A 185 -5.85 -5.02 6.94
N GLU A 186 -6.55 -5.92 6.22
CA GLU A 186 -6.46 -6.01 4.76
C GLU A 186 -7.33 -4.98 4.03
N ARG A 187 -8.33 -4.39 4.71
CA ARG A 187 -9.31 -3.46 4.10
C ARG A 187 -8.81 -2.02 3.90
N VAL A 188 -7.52 -1.86 3.63
CA VAL A 188 -6.84 -0.56 3.55
C VAL A 188 -7.39 0.27 2.41
N LEU A 189 -7.60 -0.35 1.24
CA LEU A 189 -8.17 0.32 0.08
C LEU A 189 -9.61 0.77 0.36
N GLU A 190 -10.44 -0.08 0.95
CA GLU A 190 -11.83 0.26 1.23
C GLU A 190 -11.96 1.40 2.23
N ARG A 191 -11.06 1.50 3.21
CA ARG A 191 -10.98 2.66 4.10
C ARG A 191 -10.59 3.93 3.34
N TYR A 192 -9.56 3.86 2.49
CA TYR A 192 -9.16 4.98 1.65
C TYR A 192 -10.32 5.45 0.75
N GLU A 193 -11.02 4.53 0.07
CA GLU A 193 -12.14 4.85 -0.82
C GLU A 193 -13.32 5.47 -0.07
N LEU A 194 -13.59 5.04 1.16
CA LEU A 194 -14.61 5.68 2.00
C LEU A 194 -14.25 7.11 2.36
N LEU A 195 -12.99 7.38 2.72
CA LEU A 195 -12.53 8.74 3.00
C LEU A 195 -12.59 9.60 1.73
N PHE A 196 -12.25 9.03 0.57
CA PHE A 196 -12.38 9.68 -0.72
C PHE A 196 -13.83 10.04 -1.04
N GLU A 197 -14.74 9.06 -0.97
CA GLU A 197 -16.18 9.25 -1.24
C GLU A 197 -16.84 10.23 -0.27
N ALA A 198 -16.35 10.29 0.97
CA ALA A 198 -16.81 11.23 1.98
C ALA A 198 -16.21 12.64 1.84
N GLY A 199 -15.28 12.85 0.89
CA GLY A 199 -14.61 14.14 0.71
C GLY A 199 -13.68 14.52 1.86
N LEU A 200 -13.23 13.54 2.66
CA LEU A 200 -12.46 13.77 3.89
C LEU A 200 -10.95 13.82 3.65
N ILE A 201 -10.51 13.71 2.41
CA ILE A 201 -9.11 13.70 2.02
C ILE A 201 -8.85 14.69 0.87
N PRO A 202 -7.65 15.28 0.79
CA PRO A 202 -7.33 16.23 -0.28
C PRO A 202 -7.56 15.66 -1.69
N GLU A 203 -7.25 14.39 -1.91
CA GLU A 203 -7.38 13.75 -3.22
C GLU A 203 -8.83 13.74 -3.76
N ALA A 204 -9.84 13.84 -2.88
CA ALA A 204 -11.25 13.90 -3.28
C ALA A 204 -11.60 15.17 -4.09
N GLN A 205 -10.77 16.22 -3.99
CA GLN A 205 -10.93 17.48 -4.72
C GLN A 205 -10.10 17.49 -6.03
N GLY A 206 -9.63 16.32 -6.49
CA GLY A 206 -8.79 16.20 -7.68
C GLY A 206 -7.45 16.91 -7.51
N ASN A 207 -7.00 17.62 -8.55
CA ASN A 207 -5.73 18.36 -8.50
C ASN A 207 -5.78 19.59 -7.59
N ALA A 208 -6.95 20.15 -7.31
CA ALA A 208 -7.10 21.37 -6.50
C ALA A 208 -6.99 21.13 -4.98
N GLY A 209 -7.11 19.87 -4.53
CA GLY A 209 -6.99 19.56 -3.10
C GLY A 209 -5.57 19.74 -2.60
N ALA A 210 -5.35 20.74 -1.75
CA ALA A 210 -4.08 21.06 -1.13
C ALA A 210 -3.83 20.22 0.14
N ALA A 211 -2.56 20.04 0.50
CA ALA A 211 -2.22 19.43 1.78
C ALA A 211 -2.55 20.39 2.93
N HIS A 212 -3.12 19.86 4.02
CA HIS A 212 -3.35 20.61 5.24
C HIS A 212 -2.40 20.13 6.35
N PRO A 213 -1.58 21.01 6.94
CA PRO A 213 -0.75 20.64 8.09
C PRO A 213 -1.60 20.06 9.22
N GLY A 214 -1.20 18.91 9.75
CA GLY A 214 -1.91 18.24 10.83
C GLY A 214 -3.20 17.51 10.41
N ASP A 215 -3.44 17.29 9.11
CA ASP A 215 -4.56 16.49 8.64
C ASP A 215 -4.53 15.08 9.30
N PRO A 216 -5.59 14.68 10.03
CA PRO A 216 -5.64 13.38 10.69
C PRO A 216 -5.62 12.20 9.70
N THR A 217 -5.95 12.43 8.44
CA THR A 217 -5.92 11.41 7.40
C THR A 217 -4.53 11.16 6.84
N GLY A 218 -3.51 11.94 7.24
CA GLY A 218 -2.12 11.77 6.83
C GLY A 218 -1.71 12.67 5.67
N MET A 219 -0.45 12.52 5.25
CA MET A 219 0.10 13.26 4.11
C MET A 219 -0.58 12.78 2.81
N PRO A 220 -1.03 13.71 1.95
CA PRO A 220 -1.51 13.34 0.62
C PRO A 220 -0.34 12.95 -0.29
N MET A 221 -0.66 12.28 -1.40
CA MET A 221 0.31 11.99 -2.46
C MET A 221 -0.09 12.65 -3.78
N ALA A 222 0.89 12.77 -4.68
CA ALA A 222 0.68 13.13 -6.07
C ALA A 222 -0.30 12.19 -6.76
N PHE A 223 -1.13 12.71 -7.67
CA PHE A 223 -2.10 11.93 -8.44
C PHE A 223 -3.01 11.07 -7.54
N ASP A 224 -3.24 9.80 -7.90
CA ASP A 224 -3.95 8.80 -7.12
C ASP A 224 -2.99 7.84 -6.37
N HIS A 225 -1.71 8.21 -6.23
CA HIS A 225 -0.69 7.31 -5.69
C HIS A 225 -0.99 6.82 -4.26
N ARG A 226 -1.72 7.60 -3.45
CA ARG A 226 -2.12 7.16 -2.10
C ARG A 226 -3.13 6.01 -2.13
N ARG A 227 -3.99 5.95 -3.15
CA ARG A 227 -4.89 4.82 -3.44
C ARG A 227 -4.11 3.58 -3.87
N VAL A 228 -3.13 3.77 -4.75
CA VAL A 228 -2.23 2.69 -5.20
C VAL A 228 -1.46 2.11 -4.01
N LEU A 229 -0.96 2.98 -3.13
CA LEU A 229 -0.33 2.58 -1.88
C LEU A 229 -1.30 1.79 -0.97
N ALA A 230 -2.51 2.29 -0.73
CA ALA A 230 -3.52 1.59 0.07
C ALA A 230 -3.80 0.18 -0.46
N THR A 231 -3.91 0.04 -1.79
CA THR A 231 -4.06 -1.26 -2.47
C THR A 231 -2.87 -2.18 -2.20
N ALA A 232 -1.65 -1.66 -2.35
CA ALA A 232 -0.43 -2.42 -2.12
C ALA A 232 -0.29 -2.91 -0.68
N ILE A 233 -0.64 -2.09 0.31
CA ILE A 233 -0.59 -2.46 1.73
C ILE A 233 -1.59 -3.59 2.01
N GLY A 234 -2.86 -3.44 1.58
CA GLY A 234 -3.86 -4.50 1.76
C GLY A 234 -3.43 -5.82 1.11
N ARG A 235 -2.92 -5.74 -0.13
CA ARG A 235 -2.40 -6.91 -0.85
C ARG A 235 -1.21 -7.56 -0.15
N LEU A 236 -0.25 -6.77 0.33
CA LEU A 236 0.92 -7.28 1.04
C LEU A 236 0.53 -7.95 2.36
N ARG A 237 -0.37 -7.33 3.14
CA ARG A 237 -0.89 -7.89 4.41
C ARG A 237 -1.58 -9.24 4.18
N GLY A 238 -2.44 -9.34 3.17
CA GLY A 238 -3.03 -10.62 2.77
C GLY A 238 -1.98 -11.63 2.32
N LYS A 239 -1.02 -11.21 1.48
CA LYS A 239 0.03 -12.08 0.91
C LYS A 239 0.94 -12.70 1.96
N ILE A 240 1.29 -11.96 3.02
CA ILE A 240 2.10 -12.47 4.14
C ILE A 240 1.44 -13.68 4.80
N LYS A 241 0.10 -13.77 4.80
CA LYS A 241 -0.63 -14.86 5.46
C LYS A 241 -0.45 -16.23 4.79
N TYR A 242 -0.22 -16.25 3.49
CA TYR A 242 -0.17 -17.49 2.70
C TYR A 242 1.11 -17.65 1.86
N ARG A 243 1.95 -16.61 1.72
CA ARG A 243 3.29 -16.70 1.13
C ARG A 243 4.36 -16.10 2.05
N PRO A 244 5.59 -16.65 2.05
CA PRO A 244 6.70 -16.19 2.88
C PRO A 244 7.39 -14.95 2.26
N VAL A 245 6.62 -13.97 1.77
CA VAL A 245 7.18 -12.78 1.10
C VAL A 245 7.91 -11.82 2.05
N VAL A 246 7.65 -11.93 3.35
CA VAL A 246 8.30 -11.10 4.37
C VAL A 246 9.82 -11.31 4.43
N PHE A 247 10.33 -12.48 4.04
CA PHE A 247 11.77 -12.75 4.07
C PHE A 247 12.55 -12.00 2.98
N GLU A 248 11.89 -11.53 1.92
CA GLU A 248 12.50 -10.66 0.91
C GLU A 248 12.87 -9.27 1.49
N LEU A 249 12.28 -8.90 2.62
CA LEU A 249 12.55 -7.65 3.34
C LEU A 249 13.62 -7.80 4.43
N LEU A 250 14.08 -9.02 4.69
CA LEU A 250 15.05 -9.32 5.74
C LEU A 250 16.46 -9.55 5.16
N PRO A 251 17.52 -9.32 5.95
CA PRO A 251 18.87 -9.75 5.58
C PRO A 251 18.95 -11.29 5.44
N PRO A 252 20.01 -11.85 4.84
CA PRO A 252 20.14 -13.30 4.64
C PRO A 252 20.10 -14.10 5.97
N THR A 253 20.63 -13.51 7.03
CA THR A 253 20.53 -14.00 8.41
C THR A 253 19.90 -12.94 9.29
N PHE A 254 18.98 -13.34 10.16
CA PHE A 254 18.22 -12.43 11.02
C PHE A 254 17.82 -13.12 12.32
N THR A 255 17.36 -12.36 13.31
CA THR A 255 16.80 -12.89 14.55
C THR A 255 15.29 -13.09 14.42
N LEU A 256 14.71 -14.01 15.20
CA LEU A 256 13.25 -14.15 15.31
C LEU A 256 12.55 -12.86 15.77
N LEU A 257 13.25 -12.02 16.54
CA LEU A 257 12.73 -10.72 16.96
C LEU A 257 12.65 -9.73 15.79
N GLN A 258 13.65 -9.71 14.91
CA GLN A 258 13.61 -8.89 13.69
C GLN A 258 12.47 -9.35 12.78
N LEU A 259 12.34 -10.66 12.56
CA LEU A 259 11.21 -11.20 11.79
C LEU A 259 9.86 -10.79 12.40
N GLN A 260 9.67 -10.94 13.72
CA GLN A 260 8.44 -10.51 14.40
C GLN A 260 8.17 -9.02 14.18
N LYS A 261 9.15 -8.17 14.44
CA LYS A 261 9.04 -6.71 14.29
C LYS A 261 8.71 -6.29 12.87
N THR A 262 9.28 -6.94 11.87
CA THR A 262 8.96 -6.71 10.45
C THR A 262 7.52 -7.07 10.15
N VAL A 263 7.02 -8.21 10.63
CA VAL A 263 5.62 -8.62 10.41
C VAL A 263 4.66 -7.67 11.15
N GLU A 264 4.97 -7.28 12.37
CA GLU A 264 4.20 -6.29 13.13
C GLU A 264 4.15 -4.96 12.37
N ALA A 265 5.30 -4.47 11.90
CA ALA A 265 5.41 -3.26 11.10
C ALA A 265 4.52 -3.29 9.86
N LEU A 266 4.53 -4.38 9.09
CA LEU A 266 3.73 -4.51 7.87
C LEU A 266 2.22 -4.70 8.16
N SER A 267 1.88 -5.47 9.19
CA SER A 267 0.48 -5.72 9.56
C SER A 267 -0.17 -4.54 10.29
N GLY A 268 0.62 -3.66 10.90
CA GLY A 268 0.13 -2.57 11.74
C GLY A 268 -0.40 -3.05 13.08
N THR A 269 -0.11 -4.28 13.51
CA THR A 269 -0.59 -4.85 14.79
C THR A 269 0.55 -5.50 15.55
N LEU A 270 0.45 -5.55 16.89
CA LEU A 270 1.41 -6.31 17.70
C LEU A 270 1.07 -7.79 17.71
N LEU A 271 2.12 -8.63 17.74
CA LEU A 271 2.00 -10.08 17.77
C LEU A 271 2.43 -10.62 19.12
N HIS A 272 1.72 -11.63 19.62
CA HIS A 272 2.12 -12.30 20.85
C HIS A 272 3.41 -13.11 20.60
N LYS A 273 4.50 -12.76 21.30
CA LYS A 273 5.85 -13.31 21.10
C LYS A 273 5.90 -14.84 21.10
N GLN A 274 5.25 -15.50 22.07
CA GLN A 274 5.27 -16.96 22.16
C GLN A 274 4.48 -17.63 21.03
N ASN A 275 3.33 -17.05 20.65
CA ASN A 275 2.50 -17.57 19.57
C ASN A 275 3.23 -17.43 18.23
N PHE A 276 3.92 -16.30 18.02
CA PHE A 276 4.70 -16.05 16.82
C PHE A 276 5.86 -17.04 16.68
N ARG A 277 6.64 -17.26 17.74
CA ARG A 277 7.73 -18.26 17.73
C ARG A 277 7.23 -19.67 17.43
N ARG A 278 6.12 -20.06 18.07
CA ARG A 278 5.49 -21.36 17.82
C ARG A 278 5.02 -21.48 16.37
N LEU A 279 4.39 -20.45 15.81
CA LEU A 279 3.94 -20.41 14.41
C LEU A 279 5.12 -20.62 13.46
N VAL A 280 6.19 -19.86 13.62
CA VAL A 280 7.38 -19.94 12.76
C VAL A 280 8.01 -21.34 12.82
N ALA A 281 8.14 -21.92 14.02
CA ALA A 281 8.69 -23.26 14.22
C ALA A 281 7.80 -24.36 13.62
N GLN A 282 6.49 -24.34 13.88
CA GLN A 282 5.54 -25.31 13.34
C GLN A 282 5.45 -25.28 11.82
N GLN A 283 5.60 -24.10 11.24
CA GLN A 283 5.61 -23.92 9.80
C GLN A 283 6.95 -24.27 9.14
N GLY A 284 8.02 -24.46 9.94
CA GLY A 284 9.35 -24.81 9.45
C GLY A 284 9.98 -23.73 8.56
N LEU A 285 9.55 -22.47 8.71
CA LEU A 285 9.95 -21.38 7.80
C LEU A 285 11.41 -20.98 7.91
N VAL A 286 12.05 -21.32 9.03
CA VAL A 286 13.42 -20.90 9.32
C VAL A 286 14.21 -22.08 9.85
N GLU A 287 15.52 -21.99 9.69
CA GLU A 287 16.51 -22.90 10.26
C GLU A 287 17.54 -22.10 11.06
N GLU A 288 18.04 -22.69 12.15
CA GLU A 288 19.03 -22.05 13.01
C GLU A 288 20.40 -22.01 12.34
N THR A 289 21.14 -20.94 12.59
CA THR A 289 22.57 -20.85 12.26
C THR A 289 23.42 -20.97 13.52
N GLU A 290 24.72 -21.23 13.37
CA GLU A 290 25.67 -21.28 14.49
C GLU A 290 25.99 -19.88 15.02
N ASP A 291 25.67 -18.84 14.25
CA ASP A 291 26.00 -17.46 14.55
C ASP A 291 25.07 -16.84 15.62
N LEU A 292 25.66 -15.94 16.41
CA LEU A 292 24.95 -15.07 17.33
C LEU A 292 25.10 -13.61 16.89
N THR A 293 24.14 -12.76 17.25
CA THR A 293 24.28 -11.32 17.03
C THR A 293 25.52 -10.77 17.73
N THR A 294 26.38 -10.07 17.00
CA THR A 294 27.55 -9.37 17.53
C THR A 294 27.17 -7.92 17.92
N GLY A 295 27.63 -7.45 19.09
CA GLY A 295 27.68 -6.02 19.40
C GLY A 295 26.37 -5.26 19.71
N ALA A 296 25.22 -5.92 19.86
CA ALA A 296 24.00 -5.25 20.32
C ALA A 296 23.95 -5.19 21.87
N ALA A 297 23.55 -4.04 22.44
CA ALA A 297 23.31 -3.93 23.88
C ALA A 297 22.22 -4.90 24.33
N GLY A 298 22.61 -5.99 25.01
CA GLY A 298 21.71 -7.05 25.48
C GLY A 298 22.30 -8.46 25.32
N ARG A 299 21.50 -9.47 25.69
CA ARG A 299 21.88 -10.88 25.53
C ARG A 299 21.99 -11.24 24.03
N PRO A 300 23.08 -11.86 23.57
CA PRO A 300 23.22 -12.30 22.20
C PRO A 300 22.04 -13.18 21.76
N ALA A 301 21.47 -12.86 20.61
CA ALA A 301 20.37 -13.62 20.02
C ALA A 301 20.90 -14.55 18.93
N ARG A 302 20.35 -15.76 18.85
CA ARG A 302 20.67 -16.71 17.78
C ARG A 302 20.13 -16.22 16.44
N LEU A 303 20.96 -16.34 15.41
CA LEU A 303 20.59 -16.03 14.05
C LEU A 303 19.91 -17.24 13.40
N VAL A 304 18.99 -16.94 12.50
CA VAL A 304 18.27 -17.91 11.68
C VAL A 304 18.32 -17.45 10.23
N ARG A 305 18.11 -18.38 9.31
CA ARG A 305 17.95 -18.10 7.88
C ARG A 305 16.61 -18.64 7.37
N PHE A 306 16.09 -18.05 6.30
CA PHE A 306 14.87 -18.54 5.66
C PHE A 306 15.12 -19.88 4.97
N ARG A 307 14.30 -20.89 5.28
CA ARG A 307 14.36 -22.23 4.68
C ARG A 307 13.57 -22.24 3.36
N ARG A 308 14.27 -22.10 2.23
CA ARG A 308 13.61 -21.94 0.92
C ARG A 308 12.89 -23.20 0.46
N GLU A 309 13.31 -24.37 0.95
CA GLU A 309 12.79 -25.70 0.62
C GLU A 309 11.29 -25.82 0.94
N VAL A 310 10.80 -25.07 1.93
CA VAL A 310 9.36 -25.04 2.30
C VAL A 310 8.47 -24.63 1.13
N LEU A 311 8.99 -23.82 0.19
CA LEU A 311 8.27 -23.42 -1.03
C LEU A 311 7.92 -24.60 -1.94
N MET A 312 8.73 -25.66 -1.91
CA MET A 312 8.53 -26.88 -2.70
C MET A 312 7.71 -27.91 -1.95
N GLU A 313 7.80 -27.93 -0.62
CA GLU A 313 7.08 -28.88 0.24
C GLU A 313 5.59 -28.55 0.41
N ARG A 314 5.21 -27.27 0.29
CA ARG A 314 3.85 -26.81 0.61
C ARG A 314 3.38 -25.73 -0.37
N PRO A 315 2.12 -25.80 -0.84
CA PRO A 315 1.59 -24.82 -1.80
C PRO A 315 1.36 -23.41 -1.23
N ALA A 316 1.25 -23.26 0.10
CA ALA A 316 0.99 -21.97 0.75
C ALA A 316 1.74 -21.78 2.09
N PRO A 317 3.07 -21.52 2.07
CA PRO A 317 3.90 -21.47 3.27
C PRO A 317 3.98 -20.07 3.91
N GLY A 318 2.86 -19.36 4.04
CA GLY A 318 2.81 -18.04 4.68
C GLY A 318 2.57 -18.07 6.19
N LEU A 319 2.72 -16.91 6.82
CA LEU A 319 2.52 -16.71 8.26
C LEU A 319 1.03 -16.54 8.56
N ARG A 320 0.34 -17.59 9.00
CA ARG A 320 -1.07 -17.48 9.41
C ARG A 320 -1.18 -16.73 10.73
N LEU A 321 -1.19 -15.41 10.64
CA LEU A 321 -1.27 -14.51 11.78
C LEU A 321 -2.65 -14.66 12.43
N ILE A 322 -2.65 -14.95 13.73
CA ILE A 322 -3.83 -14.77 14.57
C ILE A 322 -3.69 -13.35 15.14
N PRO A 323 -4.60 -12.42 14.82
CA PRO A 323 -4.54 -11.07 15.36
C PRO A 323 -4.44 -11.11 16.88
N GLY A 324 -3.51 -10.34 17.47
CA GLY A 324 -3.60 -10.01 18.89
C GLY A 324 -4.90 -9.26 19.13
N ALA A 325 -5.55 -9.47 20.28
CA ALA A 325 -6.75 -8.70 20.63
C ALA A 325 -6.41 -7.20 20.57
N ILE A 326 -6.99 -6.48 19.60
CA ILE A 326 -6.93 -5.03 19.60
C ILE A 326 -7.67 -4.59 20.86
N SER A 327 -6.92 -4.04 21.82
CA SER A 327 -7.48 -3.62 23.09
C SER A 327 -8.63 -2.66 22.82
N ARG A 328 -9.86 -3.11 23.13
CA ARG A 328 -11.03 -2.23 23.13
C ARG A 328 -10.82 -1.29 24.32
N VAL A 329 -10.46 -0.04 24.04
CA VAL A 329 -10.66 1.01 25.03
C VAL A 329 -12.17 1.09 25.21
N ARG A 330 -12.67 0.65 26.37
CA ARG A 330 -14.07 0.91 26.77
C ARG A 330 -14.21 2.44 26.88
N PRO A 331 -15.36 2.99 26.45
CA PRO A 331 -15.60 4.43 26.44
C PRO A 331 -15.41 5.06 27.83
#